data_AF-A0A419SNH6-F1
#
_entry.id   AF-A0A419SNH6-F1
#
_cell.length_a   1.000
_cell.length_b   1.000
_cell.length_c   1.000
_cell.angle_alpha   90.00
_cell.angle_beta   90.00
_cell.angle_gamma   90.00
#
_symmetry.space_group_name_H-M   'P 1'
#
loop_
_entity.id
_entity.type
_entity.pdbx_description
1 polymer ?
#
loop_
_entity_poly.entity_id
_entity_poly.type
_entity_poly.pdbx_seq_one_letter_code
_entity_poly.pdbx_strand_id
1 'polypeptide(L)'
;MMKAVNTIRIQKGRADEVIARFAKAKSVHTFAGFIFMEVLRKENTEEYDELQICTTWEDHASFEAWRESRAAEKAHTQQNNPSQKQENSPILGAELTTFEICVQHHPAEK
;
A
#
# COMPACT_ATOMS: atom_id res chain seq x y z
N MET A 1 0.67 17.77 -3.90
CA MET A 1 0.30 16.35 -4.08
C MET A 1 1.49 15.46 -3.86
N MET A 2 1.27 14.29 -3.28
CA MET A 2 2.31 13.31 -3.02
C MET A 2 1.83 11.89 -3.30
N LYS A 3 2.75 10.98 -3.62
CA LYS A 3 2.48 9.56 -3.77
C LYS A 3 3.30 8.77 -2.77
N ALA A 4 2.65 7.89 -2.02
CA ALA A 4 3.32 6.89 -1.20
C ALA A 4 3.24 5.53 -1.89
N VAL A 5 4.38 4.86 -2.04
CA VAL A 5 4.50 3.55 -2.67
C VAL A 5 5.06 2.59 -1.64
N ASN A 6 4.25 1.60 -1.25
CA ASN A 6 4.71 0.48 -0.44
C ASN A 6 5.04 -0.70 -1.37
N THR A 7 6.33 -0.91 -1.60
CA THR A 7 6.87 -2.00 -2.43
C THR A 7 7.00 -3.25 -1.57
N ILE A 8 6.31 -4.32 -1.95
CA ILE A 8 6.25 -5.58 -1.21
C ILE A 8 6.91 -6.66 -2.07
N ARG A 9 7.95 -7.30 -1.55
CA ARG A 9 8.55 -8.50 -2.15
C ARG A 9 7.85 -9.73 -1.59
N ILE A 10 7.49 -10.65 -2.45
CA ILE A 10 6.62 -11.80 -2.16
C ILE A 10 7.28 -13.05 -2.74
N GLN A 11 7.10 -14.19 -2.07
CA GLN A 11 7.43 -15.50 -2.62
C GLN A 11 6.83 -15.66 -4.02
N LYS A 12 7.63 -16.17 -4.96
CA LYS A 12 7.24 -16.35 -6.35
C LYS A 12 5.96 -17.19 -6.47
N GLY A 13 5.02 -16.74 -7.30
CA GLY A 13 3.75 -17.41 -7.57
C GLY A 13 2.65 -17.15 -6.54
N ARG A 14 2.91 -16.31 -5.52
CA ARG A 14 1.96 -16.04 -4.42
C ARG A 14 1.45 -14.60 -4.37
N ALA A 15 1.71 -13.79 -5.40
CA ALA A 15 1.22 -12.41 -5.48
C ALA A 15 -0.30 -12.29 -5.35
N ASP A 16 -1.07 -13.22 -5.94
CA ASP A 16 -2.53 -13.18 -5.95
C ASP A 16 -3.14 -13.26 -4.54
N GLU A 17 -2.50 -14.01 -3.63
CA GLU A 17 -2.91 -14.08 -2.22
C GLU A 17 -2.83 -12.72 -1.53
N VAL A 18 -1.84 -11.91 -1.90
CA VAL A 18 -1.64 -10.58 -1.35
C VAL A 18 -2.59 -9.58 -2.02
N ILE A 19 -2.75 -9.64 -3.36
CA ILE A 19 -3.68 -8.77 -4.11
C ILE A 19 -5.11 -8.92 -3.58
N ALA A 20 -5.55 -10.15 -3.29
CA ALA A 20 -6.87 -10.41 -2.73
C ALA A 20 -7.13 -9.64 -1.41
N ARG A 21 -6.09 -9.32 -0.63
CA ARG A 21 -6.20 -8.53 0.60
C ARG A 21 -6.48 -7.05 0.35
N PHE A 22 -6.20 -6.55 -0.85
CA PHE A 22 -6.41 -5.17 -1.29
C PHE A 22 -7.61 -4.99 -2.23
N ALA A 23 -8.23 -6.09 -2.66
CA ALA A 23 -9.43 -6.07 -3.52
C ALA A 23 -10.64 -5.39 -2.84
N LYS A 24 -10.70 -5.38 -1.51
CA LYS A 24 -11.67 -4.59 -0.74
C LYS A 24 -10.98 -3.39 -0.11
N ALA A 25 -11.49 -2.20 -0.38
CA ALA A 25 -10.94 -0.97 0.16
C ALA A 25 -11.12 -0.93 1.69
N LYS A 26 -10.02 -1.08 2.44
CA LYS A 26 -10.00 -1.10 3.90
C LYS A 26 -9.86 0.31 4.47
N SER A 27 -10.88 1.15 4.28
CA SER A 27 -11.02 2.53 4.82
C SER A 27 -10.07 3.62 4.33
N VAL A 28 -8.94 3.34 3.65
CA VAL A 28 -8.04 4.42 3.18
C VAL A 28 -8.73 5.50 2.33
N HIS A 29 -9.76 5.10 1.57
CA HIS A 29 -10.56 5.98 0.73
C HIS A 29 -11.48 6.95 1.49
N THR A 30 -11.59 6.82 2.83
CA THR A 30 -12.42 7.70 3.65
C THR A 30 -11.62 8.83 4.32
N PHE A 31 -10.30 8.86 4.13
CA PHE A 31 -9.44 9.87 4.74
C PHE A 31 -9.42 11.14 3.89
N ALA A 32 -9.43 12.30 4.56
CA ALA A 32 -9.28 13.59 3.89
C ALA A 32 -7.97 13.64 3.09
N GLY A 33 -8.01 14.28 1.93
CA GLY A 33 -6.87 14.39 1.04
C GLY A 33 -6.49 13.11 0.28
N PHE A 34 -7.21 11.99 0.44
CA PHE A 34 -7.00 10.80 -0.39
C PHE A 34 -7.55 11.02 -1.80
N ILE A 35 -6.72 10.74 -2.81
CA ILE A 35 -7.11 10.87 -4.23
C ILE A 35 -7.45 9.49 -4.81
N PHE A 36 -6.50 8.55 -4.80
CA PHE A 36 -6.75 7.18 -5.24
C PHE A 36 -5.71 6.19 -4.72
N MET A 37 -6.01 4.90 -4.85
CA MET A 37 -5.10 3.79 -4.58
C MET A 37 -4.98 2.89 -5.80
N GLU A 38 -3.76 2.43 -6.09
CA GLU A 38 -3.44 1.46 -7.14
C GLU A 38 -2.71 0.29 -6.49
N VAL A 39 -2.91 -0.91 -7.04
CA VAL A 39 -2.08 -2.07 -6.73
C VAL A 39 -1.44 -2.50 -8.04
N LEU A 40 -0.15 -2.26 -8.17
CA LEU A 40 0.62 -2.59 -9.35
C LEU A 40 1.35 -3.90 -9.12
N ARG A 41 1.29 -4.82 -10.07
CA ARG A 41 2.16 -6.00 -10.11
C ARG A 41 3.34 -5.68 -11.02
N LYS A 42 4.56 -5.87 -10.53
CA LYS A 42 5.73 -5.79 -11.38
C LYS A 42 5.78 -7.02 -12.29
N GLU A 43 5.94 -6.77 -13.58
CA GLU A 43 6.13 -7.82 -14.58
C GLU A 43 7.61 -8.17 -14.72
N ASN A 44 7.89 -9.33 -15.34
CA ASN A 44 9.25 -9.77 -15.67
C ASN A 44 10.18 -9.94 -14.45
N THR A 45 9.64 -10.47 -13.34
CA THR A 45 10.42 -10.84 -12.15
C THR A 45 10.74 -12.33 -12.14
N GLU A 46 12.00 -12.70 -11.91
CA GLU A 46 12.43 -14.11 -11.94
C GLU A 46 12.41 -14.77 -10.56
N GLU A 47 12.98 -14.10 -9.55
CA GLU A 47 13.24 -14.70 -8.23
C GLU A 47 12.08 -14.55 -7.23
N TYR A 48 11.32 -13.46 -7.34
CA TYR A 48 10.23 -13.11 -6.42
C TYR A 48 9.12 -12.40 -7.18
N ASP A 49 7.92 -12.36 -6.61
CA ASP A 49 6.89 -11.45 -7.10
C ASP A 49 7.00 -10.11 -6.36
N GLU A 50 6.71 -9.00 -7.04
CA GLU A 50 6.73 -7.67 -6.45
C GLU A 50 5.39 -6.97 -6.70
N LEU A 51 4.83 -6.44 -5.63
CA LEU A 51 3.65 -5.58 -5.69
C LEU A 51 3.99 -4.20 -5.17
N GLN A 52 3.46 -3.17 -5.83
CA GLN A 52 3.51 -1.80 -5.37
C GLN A 52 2.11 -1.34 -5.00
N ILE A 53 1.92 -1.04 -3.72
CA ILE A 53 0.68 -0.44 -3.24
C ILE A 53 0.87 1.08 -3.25
N CYS A 54 0.30 1.74 -4.24
CA CYS A 54 0.44 3.16 -4.46
C CYS A 54 -0.78 3.89 -3.91
N THR A 55 -0.57 4.94 -3.13
CA THR A 55 -1.63 5.87 -2.69
C THR A 55 -1.24 7.28 -3.04
N THR A 56 -2.15 8.01 -3.65
CA THR A 56 -1.95 9.41 -4.07
C THR A 56 -2.77 10.32 -3.18
N TRP A 57 -2.16 11.41 -2.72
CA TRP A 57 -2.70 12.34 -1.73
C TRP A 57 -2.55 13.80 -2.15
N GLU A 58 -3.45 14.65 -1.69
CA GLU A 58 -3.43 16.10 -1.91
C GLU A 58 -2.15 16.74 -1.33
N ASP A 59 -1.74 16.29 -0.14
CA ASP A 59 -0.55 16.77 0.57
C ASP A 59 0.08 15.70 1.50
N HIS A 60 1.24 16.03 2.06
CA HIS A 60 1.95 15.17 3.01
C HIS A 60 1.23 15.04 4.37
N ALA A 61 0.53 16.08 4.83
CA ALA A 61 -0.12 16.09 6.14
C ALA A 61 -1.27 15.07 6.20
N SER A 62 -2.03 14.97 5.11
CA SER A 62 -3.12 14.01 4.90
C SER A 62 -2.60 12.56 4.95
N PHE A 63 -1.48 12.30 4.27
CA PHE A 63 -0.81 11.00 4.30
C PHE A 63 -0.30 10.64 5.70
N GLU A 64 0.34 11.56 6.40
CA GLU A 64 0.87 11.32 7.75
C GLU A 64 -0.26 11.04 8.75
N ALA A 65 -1.35 11.81 8.72
CA ALA A 65 -2.52 11.56 9.57
C ALA A 65 -3.10 10.16 9.36
N TRP A 66 -3.20 9.71 8.10
CA TRP A 66 -3.61 8.34 7.80
C TRP A 66 -2.61 7.29 8.31
N ARG A 67 -1.31 7.53 8.12
CA ARG A 67 -0.24 6.61 8.54
C ARG A 67 -0.23 6.43 10.06
N GLU A 68 -0.42 7.49 10.81
CA GLU A 68 -0.51 7.48 12.27
C GLU A 68 -1.74 6.72 12.75
N SER A 69 -2.92 6.97 12.14
CA SER A 69 -4.14 6.22 12.42
C SER A 69 -3.95 4.72 12.21
N ARG A 70 -3.28 4.33 11.12
CA ARG A 70 -2.91 2.93 10.85
C ARG A 70 -1.96 2.33 11.87
N ALA A 71 -0.98 3.09 12.35
CA ALA A 71 -0.06 2.61 13.37
C ALA A 71 -0.79 2.32 14.69
N ALA A 72 -1.73 3.20 15.07
CA ALA A 72 -2.57 3.00 16.26
C ALA A 72 -3.48 1.77 16.13
N GLU A 73 -4.14 1.56 14.97
CA GLU A 73 -4.95 0.36 14.71
C GLU A 73 -4.12 -0.93 14.84
N LYS A 74 -2.90 -0.96 14.28
CA LYS A 74 -2.00 -2.12 14.35
C LYS A 74 -1.56 -2.42 15.77
N ALA A 75 -1.19 -1.39 16.54
CA ALA A 75 -0.79 -1.55 17.94
C ALA A 75 -1.93 -2.15 18.77
N HIS A 76 -3.15 -1.66 18.59
CA HIS A 76 -4.34 -2.18 19.28
C HIS A 76 -4.65 -3.64 18.87
N THR A 77 -4.47 -3.98 17.58
CA THR A 77 -4.69 -5.36 17.10
C THR A 77 -3.66 -6.34 17.67
N GLN A 78 -2.38 -5.94 17.77
CA GLN A 78 -1.32 -6.77 18.36
C GLN A 78 -1.51 -7.02 19.85
N GLN A 79 -2.03 -6.04 20.59
CA GLN A 79 -2.29 -6.17 22.03
C GLN A 79 -3.42 -7.18 22.32
N ASN A 80 -4.38 -7.33 21.40
CA ASN A 80 -5.51 -8.25 21.53
C ASN A 80 -5.25 -9.66 20.94
N ASN A 81 -4.18 -9.86 20.18
CA ASN A 81 -3.81 -11.18 19.60
C ASN A 81 -2.28 -11.33 19.47
N PRO A 82 -1.57 -11.68 20.56
CA PRO A 82 -0.10 -11.76 20.58
C PRO A 82 0.49 -12.90 19.73
N SER A 83 -0.35 -13.86 19.31
CA SER A 83 0.08 -15.15 18.75
C SER A 83 0.03 -15.26 17.22
N GLN A 84 -0.37 -14.22 16.48
CA GLN A 84 -0.30 -14.26 15.01
C GLN A 84 1.12 -13.97 14.49
N LYS A 85 2.08 -14.84 14.82
CA LYS A 85 3.20 -15.06 13.90
C LYS A 85 2.59 -15.73 12.68
N GLN A 86 2.43 -14.98 11.58
CA GLN A 86 2.04 -15.55 10.29
C GLN A 86 3.16 -16.46 9.79
N GLU A 87 3.28 -17.68 10.32
CA GLU A 87 4.26 -18.68 9.89
C GLU A 87 4.16 -19.00 8.39
N ASN A 88 3.06 -18.62 7.72
CA ASN A 88 2.82 -18.80 6.29
C ASN A 88 2.67 -17.49 5.48
N SER A 89 3.12 -16.33 6.00
CA SER A 89 3.08 -15.09 5.22
C SER A 89 3.95 -15.22 3.96
N PRO A 90 3.42 -14.97 2.75
CA PRO A 90 4.22 -15.00 1.53
C PRO A 90 5.15 -13.78 1.39
N ILE A 91 5.06 -12.79 2.29
CA ILE A 91 5.79 -11.52 2.21
C ILE A 91 7.24 -11.72 2.69
N LEU A 92 8.20 -11.46 1.81
CA LEU A 92 9.64 -11.50 2.05
C LEU A 92 10.16 -10.20 2.66
N GLY A 93 9.53 -9.07 2.32
CA GLY A 93 9.90 -7.76 2.82
C GLY A 93 9.00 -6.67 2.26
N ALA A 94 9.03 -5.49 2.89
CA ALA A 94 8.32 -4.31 2.41
C ALA A 94 9.16 -3.05 2.61
N GLU A 95 9.08 -2.13 1.66
CA GLU A 95 9.77 -0.85 1.67
C GLU A 95 8.79 0.26 1.31
N LEU A 96 8.72 1.29 2.15
CA LEU A 96 7.88 2.46 1.92
C LEU A 96 8.74 3.59 1.32
N THR A 97 8.33 4.08 0.16
CA THR A 97 8.94 5.22 -0.51
C THR A 97 7.89 6.31 -0.74
N THR A 98 8.26 7.57 -0.55
CA THR A 98 7.39 8.72 -0.79
C THR A 98 7.95 9.57 -1.94
N PHE A 99 7.04 10.17 -2.70
CA PHE A 99 7.36 10.96 -3.89
C PHE A 99 6.53 12.24 -3.88
N GLU A 100 7.16 13.35 -4.24
CA GLU A 100 6.45 14.56 -4.66
C GLU A 100 5.97 14.39 -6.11
N ILE A 101 4.72 14.75 -6.37
CA ILE A 101 4.18 14.76 -7.73
C ILE A 101 4.43 16.13 -8.33
N CYS A 102 5.49 16.26 -9.13
CA CYS A 102 5.88 17.55 -9.72
C CYS A 102 5.03 17.95 -10.93
N VAL A 103 4.61 16.98 -11.75
CA VAL A 103 3.85 17.22 -13.00
C VAL A 103 2.86 16.08 -13.23
N GLN A 104 1.63 16.41 -13.67
CA GLN A 104 0.61 15.46 -14.10
C GLN A 104 -0.12 15.99 -15.35
N HIS A 105 -0.50 15.08 -16.24
CA HIS A 105 -1.37 15.36 -17.39
C HIS A 105 -2.62 14.49 -17.30
N HIS A 106 -3.78 15.09 -17.53
CA HIS A 106 -5.05 14.38 -17.68
C HIS A 106 -5.38 14.26 -19.18
N PRO A 107 -6.21 13.27 -19.58
CA PRO A 107 -6.71 13.20 -20.95
C PRO A 107 -7.30 14.55 -21.37
N ALA A 108 -7.10 14.96 -22.62
CA ALA A 108 -7.77 16.13 -23.16
C ALA A 108 -9.29 15.96 -23.01
N GLU A 109 -9.97 17.01 -22.56
CA GLU A 109 -11.43 17.05 -22.57
C GLU A 109 -11.91 16.78 -24.00
N LYS A 110 -12.88 15.88 -24.15
CA LYS A 110 -13.44 15.51 -25.45
C LYS A 110 -14.35 16.58 -26.00
#